data_AF-A0A1G9TIR4-F1
#
_entry.id   AF-A0A1G9TIR4-F1
#
_cell.length_a   1.000
_cell.length_b   1.000
_cell.length_c   1.000
_cell.angle_alpha   90.00
_cell.angle_beta   90.00
_cell.angle_gamma   90.00
#
_symmetry.space_group_name_H-M   'P 1'
#
loop_
_entity.id
_entity.type
_entity.pdbx_description
1 polymer ?
#
loop_
_entity_poly.entity_id
_entity_poly.type
_entity_poly.pdbx_seq_one_letter_code
_entity_poly.pdbx_strand_id
1 'polypeptide(L)'
;MKIVENKKAPGRQLIKRMDQRTKWILLTLFSLLMIAYGLTVYGRAIWLYGSGEPTVKWVLTGGYALILLLGGLMLFANALRIRLQMDFRRELRRFVRKNRRLFAPKKENTPGKKQSPKGREKENPAGPQA
;
A
#
# COMPACT_ATOMS: atom_id res chain seq x y z
N MET A 1 -18.91 18.64 24.67
CA MET A 1 -17.98 18.42 23.53
C MET A 1 -18.06 16.94 23.12
N LYS A 2 -18.73 16.61 22.02
CA LYS A 2 -18.81 15.23 21.50
C LYS A 2 -17.61 14.98 20.58
N ILE A 3 -16.87 13.91 20.87
CA ILE A 3 -15.70 13.47 20.10
C ILE A 3 -16.22 12.95 18.76
N VAL A 4 -15.77 13.57 17.67
CA VAL A 4 -16.13 13.17 16.30
C VAL A 4 -15.60 11.77 16.05
N GLU A 5 -16.53 10.84 15.90
CA GLU A 5 -16.30 9.45 15.53
C GLU A 5 -15.61 9.42 14.16
N ASN A 6 -14.36 8.98 14.13
CA ASN A 6 -13.53 8.94 12.94
C ASN A 6 -14.00 7.76 12.05
N LYS A 7 -15.12 7.95 11.35
CA LYS A 7 -15.67 7.00 10.38
C LYS A 7 -14.73 6.95 9.18
N LYS A 8 -13.80 5.99 9.21
CA LYS A 8 -12.78 5.78 8.16
C LYS A 8 -13.45 5.82 6.78
N ALA A 9 -12.94 6.72 5.91
CA ALA A 9 -13.51 7.00 4.60
C ALA A 9 -13.81 5.70 3.80
N PRO A 10 -15.02 5.59 3.19
CA PRO A 10 -15.54 4.35 2.61
C PRO A 10 -14.69 3.79 1.46
N GLY A 11 -13.88 4.62 0.79
CA GLY A 11 -12.97 4.20 -0.28
C GLY A 11 -11.87 3.22 0.18
N ARG A 12 -11.51 3.19 1.48
CA ARG A 12 -10.57 2.17 2.01
C ARG A 12 -11.14 0.75 2.01
N GLN A 13 -12.46 0.60 1.92
CA GLN A 13 -13.10 -0.71 2.03
C GLN A 13 -13.06 -1.49 0.71
N LEU A 14 -13.07 -0.82 -0.45
CA LEU A 14 -12.98 -1.48 -1.76
C LEU A 14 -11.61 -2.14 -1.99
N ILE A 15 -10.52 -1.46 -1.62
CA ILE A 15 -9.15 -1.97 -1.81
C ILE A 15 -8.91 -3.23 -0.95
N LYS A 16 -9.66 -3.38 0.16
CA LYS A 16 -9.47 -4.40 1.19
C LYS A 16 -10.02 -5.79 0.81
N ARG A 17 -10.90 -5.91 -0.20
CA ARG A 17 -11.60 -7.17 -0.49
C ARG A 17 -10.88 -8.14 -1.43
N MET A 18 -9.77 -7.75 -2.05
CA MET A 18 -8.98 -8.63 -2.92
C MET A 18 -7.60 -8.90 -2.30
N ASP A 19 -7.18 -10.16 -2.34
CA ASP A 19 -5.85 -10.56 -1.90
C ASP A 19 -4.78 -9.78 -2.68
N GLN A 20 -3.90 -9.10 -1.94
CA GLN A 20 -2.85 -8.26 -2.55
C GLN A 20 -1.90 -9.09 -3.41
N ARG A 21 -1.78 -10.40 -3.14
CA ARG A 21 -0.93 -11.31 -3.92
C ARG A 21 -1.43 -11.46 -5.35
N THR A 22 -2.72 -11.74 -5.54
CA THR A 22 -3.31 -11.92 -6.87
C THR A 22 -3.27 -10.63 -7.68
N LYS A 23 -3.50 -9.48 -7.04
CA LYS A 23 -3.40 -8.15 -7.70
C LYS A 23 -2.02 -7.93 -8.32
N TRP A 24 -0.96 -8.26 -7.60
CA TRP A 24 0.39 -8.05 -8.10
C TRP A 24 0.73 -9.00 -9.25
N ILE A 25 0.42 -10.29 -9.09
CA ILE A 25 0.71 -11.31 -10.10
C ILE A 25 0.01 -10.99 -11.41
N LEU A 26 -1.27 -10.61 -11.35
CA LEU A 26 -2.05 -10.27 -12.54
C LEU A 26 -1.47 -9.03 -13.23
N LEU A 27 -1.08 -8.01 -12.45
CA LEU A 27 -0.52 -6.78 -12.98
C LEU A 27 0.86 -7.00 -13.62
N THR A 28 1.72 -7.82 -13.00
CA THR A 28 3.00 -8.21 -13.58
C THR A 28 2.82 -8.99 -14.88
N LEU A 29 1.92 -9.99 -14.88
CA LEU A 29 1.70 -10.82 -16.05
C LEU A 29 1.15 -9.98 -17.22
N PHE A 30 0.20 -9.10 -16.93
CA PHE A 30 -0.35 -8.16 -17.91
C PHE A 30 0.72 -7.22 -18.47
N SER A 31 1.54 -6.60 -17.60
CA SER A 31 2.61 -5.71 -18.05
C SER A 31 3.68 -6.44 -18.89
N LEU A 32 3.99 -7.70 -18.56
CA LEU A 32 4.93 -8.50 -19.32
C LEU A 32 4.39 -8.85 -20.72
N LEU A 33 3.11 -9.22 -20.82
CA LEU A 33 2.44 -9.42 -22.11
C LEU A 33 2.48 -8.14 -22.95
N MET A 34 2.21 -7.00 -22.34
CA MET A 34 2.17 -5.71 -23.02
C MET A 34 3.57 -5.31 -23.55
N ILE A 35 4.63 -5.55 -22.79
CA ILE A 35 6.02 -5.35 -23.22
C ILE A 35 6.37 -6.31 -24.37
N ALA A 36 6.02 -7.59 -24.25
CA ALA A 36 6.29 -8.59 -25.30
C ALA A 36 5.58 -8.23 -26.62
N TYR A 37 4.34 -7.75 -26.53
CA TYR A 37 3.60 -7.24 -27.68
C TYR A 37 4.26 -5.98 -28.27
N GLY A 38 4.67 -5.03 -27.43
CA GLY A 38 5.44 -3.86 -27.88
C GLY A 38 6.71 -4.23 -28.65
N LEU A 39 7.45 -5.24 -28.17
CA LEU A 39 8.67 -5.73 -28.81
C LEU A 39 8.41 -6.37 -30.19
N THR A 40 7.33 -7.14 -30.32
CA THR A 40 6.98 -7.77 -31.61
C THR A 40 6.55 -6.74 -32.65
N VAL A 41 5.81 -5.70 -32.24
CA VAL A 41 5.45 -4.56 -33.11
C VAL A 41 6.69 -3.76 -33.51
N TYR A 42 7.64 -3.58 -32.58
CA TYR A 42 8.92 -2.92 -32.87
C TYR A 42 9.75 -3.71 -33.90
N GLY A 43 9.81 -5.04 -33.76
CA GLY A 43 10.49 -5.91 -34.74
C GLY A 43 9.88 -5.82 -36.14
N ARG A 44 8.54 -5.75 -36.24
CA ARG A 44 7.85 -5.51 -37.52
C ARG A 44 8.19 -4.14 -38.11
N ALA A 45 8.31 -3.11 -37.28
CA ALA A 45 8.71 -1.78 -37.74
C ALA A 45 10.12 -1.83 -38.36
N ILE A 46 11.10 -2.46 -37.69
CA ILE A 46 12.46 -2.61 -38.24
C ILE A 46 12.45 -3.35 -39.59
N TRP A 47 11.65 -4.41 -39.69
CA TRP A 47 11.52 -5.16 -40.94
C TRP A 47 10.93 -4.31 -42.06
N LEU A 48 9.90 -3.48 -41.78
CA LEU A 48 9.36 -2.52 -42.75
C LEU A 48 10.40 -1.50 -43.23
N TYR A 49 11.27 -1.04 -42.35
CA TYR A 49 12.36 -0.12 -42.72
C TYR A 49 13.34 -0.77 -43.73
N GLY A 50 13.66 -2.06 -43.52
CA GLY A 50 14.50 -2.83 -44.46
C GLY A 50 13.82 -3.17 -45.78
N SER A 51 12.48 -3.10 -45.85
CA SER A 51 11.69 -3.50 -47.01
C SER A 51 11.47 -2.38 -48.03
N GLY A 52 11.94 -1.16 -47.76
CA GLY A 52 11.78 0.00 -48.66
C GLY A 52 10.38 0.65 -48.63
N GLU A 53 9.55 0.35 -47.63
CA GLU A 53 8.23 0.98 -47.43
C GLU A 53 8.35 2.45 -46.99
N PRO A 54 7.27 3.25 -47.08
CA PRO A 54 7.27 4.67 -46.73
C PRO A 54 7.74 4.89 -45.29
N THR A 55 8.72 5.78 -45.14
CA THR A 55 9.37 6.13 -43.85
C THR A 55 8.35 6.56 -42.79
N VAL A 56 7.23 7.15 -43.21
CA VAL A 56 6.12 7.55 -42.35
C VAL A 56 5.50 6.35 -41.63
N LYS A 57 5.24 5.22 -42.32
CA LYS A 57 4.69 4.02 -41.69
C LYS A 57 5.67 3.45 -40.67
N TRP A 58 6.96 3.44 -40.99
CA TRP A 58 7.99 2.97 -40.06
C TRP A 58 8.01 3.81 -38.77
N VAL A 59 8.07 5.13 -38.89
CA VAL A 59 8.09 6.04 -37.73
C VAL A 59 6.81 5.92 -36.90
N LEU A 60 5.64 5.83 -37.53
CA LEU A 60 4.36 5.70 -36.81
C LEU A 60 4.29 4.37 -36.03
N THR A 61 4.67 3.28 -36.68
CA THR A 61 4.63 1.94 -36.07
C THR A 61 5.69 1.80 -34.97
N GLY A 62 6.87 2.36 -35.19
CA GLY A 62 7.95 2.45 -34.19
C GLY A 62 7.57 3.31 -33.00
N GLY A 63 6.98 4.49 -33.23
CA GLY A 63 6.49 5.37 -32.17
C GLY A 63 5.38 4.72 -31.34
N TYR A 64 4.45 4.01 -31.99
CA TYR A 64 3.41 3.25 -31.30
C TYR A 64 4.01 2.14 -30.43
N ALA A 65 4.98 1.39 -30.95
CA ALA A 65 5.70 0.37 -30.19
C ALA A 65 6.44 0.97 -28.99
N LEU A 66 7.04 2.15 -29.14
CA LEU A 66 7.75 2.85 -28.07
C LEU A 66 6.79 3.25 -26.94
N ILE A 67 5.62 3.82 -27.27
CA ILE A 67 4.58 4.17 -26.29
C ILE A 67 4.11 2.91 -25.55
N LEU A 68 3.92 1.80 -26.27
CA LEU A 68 3.55 0.51 -25.70
C LEU A 68 4.60 -0.04 -24.73
N LEU A 69 5.88 0.07 -25.09
CA LEU A 69 7.01 -0.32 -24.25
C LEU A 69 7.12 0.53 -22.99
N LEU A 70 7.08 1.86 -23.11
CA LEU A 70 7.15 2.75 -21.95
C LEU A 70 5.92 2.58 -21.04
N GLY A 71 4.73 2.44 -21.63
CA GLY A 71 3.49 2.20 -20.90
C GLY A 71 3.53 0.86 -20.14
N GLY A 72 3.96 -0.21 -20.81
CA GLY A 72 4.17 -1.52 -20.20
C GLY A 72 5.19 -1.47 -19.06
N LEU A 73 6.30 -0.74 -19.24
CA LEU A 73 7.35 -0.59 -18.22
C LEU A 73 6.86 0.19 -17.00
N MET A 74 6.09 1.26 -17.19
CA MET A 74 5.47 2.03 -16.09
C MET A 74 4.48 1.19 -15.30
N LEU A 75 3.66 0.37 -15.98
CA LEU A 75 2.76 -0.58 -15.32
C LEU A 75 3.54 -1.65 -14.54
N PHE A 76 4.63 -2.16 -15.10
CA PHE A 76 5.51 -3.12 -14.43
C PHE A 76 6.17 -2.52 -13.17
N ALA A 77 6.64 -1.28 -13.23
CA ALA A 77 7.20 -0.57 -12.07
C ALA A 77 6.16 -0.40 -10.95
N ASN A 78 4.92 -0.05 -11.30
CA ASN A 78 3.82 0.03 -10.33
C ASN A 78 3.49 -1.33 -9.72
N ALA A 79 3.55 -2.40 -10.52
CA ALA A 79 3.48 -3.75 -10.00
C ALA A 79 4.61 -3.97 -8.98
N LEU A 80 5.88 -3.87 -9.38
CA LEU A 80 7.04 -4.07 -8.48
C LEU A 80 6.89 -3.32 -7.15
N ARG A 81 6.44 -2.06 -7.18
CA ARG A 81 6.17 -1.27 -5.97
C ARG A 81 5.18 -1.95 -5.02
N ILE A 82 4.11 -2.55 -5.54
CA ILE A 82 3.11 -3.28 -4.74
C ILE A 82 3.74 -4.51 -4.08
N ARG A 83 4.61 -5.25 -4.78
CA ARG A 83 5.32 -6.40 -4.19
C ARG A 83 6.32 -5.97 -3.13
N LEU A 84 7.15 -4.98 -3.42
CA LEU A 84 8.07 -4.42 -2.46
C LEU A 84 7.33 -3.96 -1.20
N GLN A 85 6.21 -3.25 -1.33
CA GLN A 85 5.40 -2.86 -0.17
C GLN A 85 4.87 -4.05 0.63
N MET A 86 4.53 -5.17 -0.02
CA MET A 86 4.10 -6.38 0.69
C MET A 86 5.25 -7.01 1.49
N ASP A 87 6.44 -7.09 0.90
CA ASP A 87 7.63 -7.68 1.54
C ASP A 87 8.15 -6.79 2.66
N PHE A 88 8.32 -5.48 2.41
CA PHE A 88 8.66 -4.48 3.42
C PHE A 88 7.67 -4.48 4.60
N ARG A 89 6.35 -4.63 4.37
CA ARG A 89 5.38 -4.70 5.49
C ARG A 89 5.53 -5.96 6.33
N ARG A 90 6.01 -7.07 5.78
CA ARG A 90 6.27 -8.30 6.55
C ARG A 90 7.53 -8.14 7.39
N GLU A 91 8.58 -7.60 6.79
CA GLU A 91 9.85 -7.35 7.46
C GLU A 91 9.76 -6.26 8.51
N LEU A 92 9.10 -5.14 8.19
CA LEU A 92 8.86 -4.04 9.13
C LEU A 92 8.07 -4.50 10.34
N ARG A 93 7.08 -5.40 10.19
CA ARG A 93 6.36 -5.97 11.34
C ARG A 93 7.28 -6.82 12.23
N ARG A 94 8.21 -7.58 11.65
CA ARG A 94 9.20 -8.35 12.42
C ARG A 94 10.20 -7.43 13.11
N PHE A 95 10.67 -6.39 12.40
CA PHE A 95 11.58 -5.38 12.91
C PHE A 95 10.97 -4.58 14.05
N VAL A 96 9.74 -4.07 13.90
CA VAL A 96 9.00 -3.33 14.94
C VAL A 96 8.73 -4.20 16.16
N ARG A 97 8.43 -5.50 16.00
CA ARG A 97 8.27 -6.41 17.15
C ARG A 97 9.57 -6.61 17.92
N LYS A 98 10.71 -6.79 17.21
CA LYS A 98 12.03 -6.92 17.85
C LYS A 98 12.47 -5.62 18.51
N ASN A 99 12.23 -4.48 17.87
CA ASN A 99 12.62 -3.15 18.33
C ASN A 99 11.51 -2.42 19.08
N ARG A 100 10.53 -3.14 19.64
CA ARG A 100 9.37 -2.55 20.32
C ARG A 100 9.78 -1.64 21.48
N ARG A 101 10.94 -1.88 22.08
CA ARG A 101 11.52 -1.04 23.16
C ARG A 101 12.08 0.30 22.64
N LEU A 102 12.60 0.34 21.41
CA LEU A 102 13.14 1.56 20.78
C LEU A 102 12.02 2.47 20.23
N PHE A 103 10.92 1.88 19.77
CA PHE A 103 9.75 2.60 19.26
C PHE A 103 8.59 2.70 20.25
N ALA A 104 8.76 2.20 21.48
CA ALA A 104 7.79 2.47 22.54
C ALA A 104 7.80 3.97 22.78
N PRO A 105 6.63 4.65 22.78
CA PRO A 105 6.58 6.04 23.18
C PRO A 105 7.17 6.11 24.59
N LYS A 106 8.27 6.85 24.75
CA LYS A 106 8.82 7.18 26.06
C LYS A 106 7.63 7.78 26.82
N LYS A 107 7.14 7.06 27.84
CA LYS A 107 6.10 7.59 28.73
C LYS A 107 6.71 8.84 29.34
N GLU A 108 6.34 9.99 28.79
CA GLU A 108 6.61 11.26 29.40
C GLU A 108 5.82 11.23 30.71
N ASN A 109 6.55 11.07 31.80
CA ASN A 109 6.00 11.17 33.14
C ASN A 109 5.46 12.59 33.28
N THR A 110 4.17 12.78 33.07
CA THR A 110 3.48 14.00 33.52
C THR A 110 3.39 13.91 35.05
N PRO A 111 4.14 14.72 35.83
CA PRO A 111 4.00 14.73 37.28
C PRO A 111 2.79 15.60 37.60
N GLY A 112 1.59 15.00 37.64
CA GLY A 112 0.39 15.83 37.72
C GLY A 112 -0.93 15.09 37.84
N LYS A 113 -1.03 14.08 38.69
CA LYS A 113 -2.35 13.66 39.20
C LYS A 113 -2.29 13.59 40.72
N LYS A 114 -2.44 14.77 41.36
CA LYS A 114 -2.74 14.88 42.78
C LYS A 114 -3.99 14.05 43.07
N GLN A 115 -3.83 13.16 44.04
CA GLN A 115 -4.91 12.44 44.70
C GLN A 115 -5.98 13.44 45.17
N SER A 116 -7.24 13.11 44.94
CA SER A 116 -8.35 13.65 45.73
C SER A 116 -8.99 12.47 46.46
N PRO A 117 -9.01 12.46 47.81
CA PRO A 117 -9.56 11.37 48.59
C PRO A 117 -11.09 11.50 48.58
N LYS A 118 -11.78 10.56 47.94
CA LYS A 118 -13.25 10.52 47.98
C LYS A 118 -13.72 9.24 48.64
N GLY A 119 -14.24 9.42 49.85
CA GLY A 119 -15.33 8.62 50.42
C GLY A 119 -14.97 7.19 50.79
N ARG A 120 -14.47 6.99 52.00
CA ARG A 120 -14.56 5.71 52.71
C ARG A 120 -15.96 5.61 53.29
N GLU A 121 -16.94 5.18 52.50
CA GLU A 121 -18.26 4.81 52.99
C GLU A 121 -18.16 3.38 53.53
N LYS A 122 -18.14 3.27 54.87
CA LYS A 122 -18.12 1.98 55.57
C LYS A 122 -19.49 1.33 55.52
N GLU A 123 -19.47 0.06 55.20
CA GLU A 123 -20.54 -0.92 55.29
C GLU A 123 -20.87 -1.26 56.75
N ASN A 124 -22.12 -1.00 57.17
CA ASN A 124 -23.03 -1.79 58.05
C ASN A 124 -22.58 -2.20 59.50
N PRO A 125 -23.40 -2.94 60.30
CA PRO A 125 -24.76 -2.79 60.82
C PRO A 125 -24.78 -2.71 62.39
N ALA A 126 -25.98 -2.70 63.00
CA ALA A 126 -26.34 -3.00 64.41
C ALA A 126 -26.56 -1.80 65.39
N GLY A 127 -27.75 -1.79 66.03
CA GLY A 127 -28.09 -0.95 67.20
C GLY A 127 -27.29 -1.31 68.47
N PRO A 128 -27.50 -0.68 69.65
CA PRO A 128 -28.80 -0.68 70.35
C PRO A 128 -29.15 0.58 71.22
N GLN A 129 -30.40 0.60 71.69
CA GLN A 129 -30.93 1.12 72.99
C GLN A 129 -30.66 2.58 73.42
N ALA A 130 -31.75 3.36 73.51
CA ALA A 130 -32.20 4.07 74.73
C ALA A 130 -33.67 4.48 74.55
#